data_AF-A0A661HY80-F1
#
_entry.id   AF-A0A661HY80-F1
#
_cell.length_a   1.000
_cell.length_b   1.000
_cell.length_c   1.000
_cell.angle_alpha   90.00
_cell.angle_beta   90.00
_cell.angle_gamma   90.00
#
_symmetry.space_group_name_H-M   'P 1'
#
loop_
_entity.id
_entity.type
_entity.pdbx_description
1 polymer ?
#
loop_
_entity_poly.entity_id
_entity_poly.type
_entity_poly.pdbx_seq_one_letter_code
_entity_poly.pdbx_strand_id
1 'polypeptide(L)'
;TLYAVLGDHAKKLMLGFESAAEDVGIPLVTSVRGSMFGFFFSDKPVNNFDEALENDSKTFAKFHKGMLDRGIYLACSAYETGFISTEISDEMIDETIKAASSVMKEIADLR
;
A
#
# COMPACT_ATOMS: atom_id res chain seq x y z
N THR A 1 21.72 -8.42 6.80
CA THR A 1 21.12 -9.61 7.44
C THR A 1 19.80 -9.90 6.76
N LEU A 2 19.20 -11.09 6.97
CA LEU A 2 17.88 -11.41 6.40
C LEU A 2 16.83 -10.34 6.73
N TYR A 3 16.73 -9.92 8.00
CA TYR A 3 15.77 -8.90 8.44
C TYR A 3 15.96 -7.53 7.75
N ALA A 4 17.20 -7.18 7.38
CA ALA A 4 17.46 -5.95 6.63
C ALA A 4 16.87 -6.04 5.22
N VAL A 5 17.08 -7.16 4.52
CA VAL A 5 16.53 -7.40 3.17
C VAL A 5 14.99 -7.32 3.18
N LEU A 6 14.34 -8.03 4.10
CA LEU A 6 12.87 -7.98 4.21
C LEU A 6 12.35 -6.57 4.52
N GLY A 7 13.10 -5.80 5.32
CA GLY A 7 12.75 -4.41 5.60
C GLY A 7 12.94 -3.48 4.41
N ASP A 8 13.95 -3.70 3.58
CA ASP A 8 14.18 -2.92 2.37
C ASP A 8 13.13 -3.24 1.29
N HIS A 9 12.69 -4.50 1.20
CA HIS A 9 11.54 -4.89 0.38
C HIS A 9 10.24 -4.19 0.82
N ALA A 10 9.95 -4.15 2.12
CA ALA A 10 8.79 -3.45 2.65
C ALA A 10 8.82 -1.95 2.32
N LYS A 11 9.99 -1.31 2.46
CA LYS A 11 10.20 0.10 2.07
C LYS A 11 10.01 0.31 0.58
N LYS A 12 10.61 -0.54 -0.27
CA LYS A 12 10.48 -0.45 -1.73
C LYS A 12 9.00 -0.50 -2.14
N LEU A 13 8.24 -1.44 -1.59
CA LEU A 13 6.81 -1.57 -1.85
C LEU A 13 6.03 -0.31 -1.45
N MET A 14 6.23 0.19 -0.23
CA MET A 14 5.51 1.37 0.27
C MET A 14 5.89 2.66 -0.46
N LEU A 15 7.16 2.88 -0.76
CA LEU A 15 7.61 4.02 -1.58
C LEU A 15 7.01 3.97 -2.99
N GLY A 16 6.89 2.77 -3.55
CA GLY A 16 6.22 2.57 -4.85
C GLY A 16 4.73 2.90 -4.80
N PHE A 17 4.05 2.57 -3.70
CA PHE A 17 2.64 2.95 -3.50
C PHE A 17 2.47 4.46 -3.32
N GLU A 18 3.37 5.11 -2.57
CA GLU A 18 3.37 6.57 -2.41
C GLU A 18 3.55 7.28 -3.75
N SER A 19 4.56 6.89 -4.53
CA SER A 19 4.80 7.46 -5.87
C SER A 19 3.60 7.24 -6.80
N ALA A 20 3.02 6.04 -6.80
CA ALA A 20 1.85 5.73 -7.62
C ALA A 20 0.62 6.57 -7.24
N ALA A 21 0.45 6.88 -5.95
CA ALA A 21 -0.66 7.69 -5.46
C ALA A 21 -0.44 9.18 -5.77
N GLU A 22 0.80 9.66 -5.60
CA GLU A 22 1.23 11.02 -5.91
C GLU A 22 1.00 11.36 -7.39
N ASP A 23 1.38 10.45 -8.30
CA ASP A 23 1.23 10.62 -9.76
C ASP A 23 -0.22 10.93 -10.21
N VAL A 24 -1.21 10.53 -9.41
CA VAL A 24 -2.64 10.71 -9.71
C VAL A 24 -3.39 11.56 -8.66
N GLY A 25 -2.67 12.19 -7.74
CA GLY A 25 -3.26 13.07 -6.72
C GLY A 25 -4.18 12.36 -5.73
N ILE A 26 -3.87 11.10 -5.38
CA ILE A 26 -4.55 10.38 -4.31
C ILE A 26 -3.70 10.50 -3.03
N PRO A 27 -4.24 11.08 -1.93
CA PRO A 27 -3.52 11.11 -0.66
C PRO A 27 -3.27 9.70 -0.11
N LEU A 28 -2.03 9.40 0.25
CA LEU A 28 -1.63 8.14 0.85
C LEU A 28 -0.54 8.40 1.90
N VAL A 29 -0.70 7.79 3.06
CA VAL A 29 0.32 7.75 4.12
C VAL A 29 0.73 6.31 4.32
N THR A 30 2.02 6.02 4.22
CA THR A 30 2.55 4.68 4.47
C THR A 30 3.40 4.62 5.74
N SER A 31 3.61 3.41 6.25
CA SER A 31 4.49 3.16 7.37
C SER A 31 5.15 1.80 7.24
N VAL A 32 6.43 1.72 7.63
CA VAL A 32 7.22 0.48 7.63
C VAL A 32 7.90 0.30 8.99
N ARG A 33 7.89 -0.92 9.52
CA ARG A 33 8.62 -1.34 10.74
C ARG A 33 9.21 -2.73 10.52
N GLY A 34 10.51 -2.80 10.20
CA GLY A 34 11.12 -4.05 9.78
C GLY A 34 10.44 -4.55 8.50
N SER A 35 10.02 -5.82 8.46
CA SER A 35 9.27 -6.40 7.34
C SER A 35 7.77 -6.08 7.32
N MET A 36 7.26 -5.40 8.36
CA MET A 36 5.87 -5.00 8.46
C MET A 36 5.64 -3.70 7.70
N PHE A 37 4.54 -3.62 6.98
CA PHE A 37 4.10 -2.41 6.31
C PHE A 37 2.61 -2.15 6.51
N GLY A 38 2.18 -0.93 6.25
CA GLY A 38 0.78 -0.52 6.26
C GLY A 38 0.61 0.81 5.54
N PHE A 39 -0.62 1.10 5.14
CA PHE A 39 -0.94 2.33 4.44
C PHE A 39 -2.38 2.78 4.73
N PHE A 40 -2.59 4.08 4.72
CA PHE A 40 -3.89 4.71 4.88
C PHE A 40 -4.10 5.72 3.74
N PHE A 41 -5.28 5.73 3.15
CA PHE A 41 -5.72 6.79 2.24
C PHE A 41 -6.12 8.00 3.09
N SER A 42 -5.13 8.85 3.39
CA SER A 42 -5.23 10.01 4.27
C SER A 42 -4.36 11.14 3.74
N ASP A 43 -4.78 12.39 3.96
CA ASP A 43 -4.01 13.60 3.67
C ASP A 43 -3.18 14.08 4.88
N LYS A 44 -3.31 13.40 6.02
CA LYS A 44 -2.64 13.71 7.28
C LYS A 44 -1.87 12.51 7.81
N PRO A 45 -0.76 12.73 8.54
CA PRO A 45 -0.06 11.66 9.25
C PRO A 45 -1.00 10.83 10.13
N VAL A 46 -0.75 9.52 10.21
CA VAL A 46 -1.52 8.58 11.04
C VAL A 46 -0.60 7.98 12.10
N ASN A 47 -0.73 8.46 13.34
CA ASN A 47 0.13 8.15 14.49
C ASN A 47 -0.63 7.54 15.66
N ASN A 48 -1.96 7.58 15.63
CA ASN A 48 -2.82 7.00 16.66
C ASN A 48 -4.08 6.39 16.02
N PHE A 49 -4.90 5.75 16.86
CA PHE A 49 -6.09 5.05 16.41
C PHE A 49 -7.17 6.00 15.89
N ASP A 50 -7.37 7.15 16.54
CA ASP A 50 -8.36 8.14 16.11
C ASP A 50 -8.03 8.67 14.70
N GLU A 51 -6.76 8.94 14.42
CA GLU A 51 -6.29 9.33 13.08
C GLU A 51 -6.46 8.19 12.05
N ALA A 52 -6.31 6.92 12.46
CA ALA A 52 -6.53 5.79 11.57
C ALA A 52 -8.01 5.65 11.18
N LEU A 53 -8.94 6.01 12.07
CA LEU A 53 -10.38 5.98 11.80
C LEU A 53 -10.81 6.98 10.72
N GLU A 54 -10.02 8.05 10.51
CA GLU A 54 -10.26 9.06 9.47
C GLU A 54 -9.84 8.60 8.05
N ASN A 55 -9.27 7.39 7.92
CA ASN A 55 -8.91 6.81 6.62
C ASN A 55 -10.10 6.78 5.64
N ASP A 56 -9.87 7.17 4.39
CA ASP A 56 -10.86 7.04 3.32
C ASP A 56 -11.11 5.57 2.98
N SER A 57 -12.07 5.00 3.72
CA SER A 57 -12.45 3.60 3.63
C SER A 57 -13.11 3.25 2.29
N LYS A 58 -13.66 4.24 1.55
CA LYS A 58 -14.23 4.00 0.21
C LYS A 58 -13.11 3.84 -0.80
N THR A 59 -12.10 4.69 -0.75
CA THR A 59 -10.91 4.56 -1.61
C THR A 59 -10.15 3.29 -1.27
N PHE A 60 -9.98 2.96 0.01
CA PHE A 60 -9.39 1.68 0.43
C PHE A 60 -10.13 0.48 -0.16
N ALA A 61 -11.47 0.42 -0.05
CA ALA A 61 -12.23 -0.71 -0.57
C ALA A 61 -12.11 -0.87 -2.09
N LYS A 62 -12.10 0.24 -2.84
CA LYS A 62 -11.86 0.23 -4.29
C LYS A 62 -10.45 -0.25 -4.63
N PHE A 63 -9.45 0.25 -3.91
CA PHE A 63 -8.06 -0.15 -4.10
C PHE A 63 -7.86 -1.63 -3.80
N HIS A 64 -8.33 -2.10 -2.64
CA HIS A 64 -8.25 -3.51 -2.24
C HIS A 64 -8.89 -4.43 -3.29
N LYS A 65 -10.10 -4.09 -3.75
CA LYS A 65 -10.78 -4.84 -4.80
C LYS A 65 -9.98 -4.84 -6.11
N GLY A 66 -9.47 -3.69 -6.55
CA GLY A 66 -8.69 -3.57 -7.78
C GLY A 66 -7.36 -4.33 -7.73
N MET A 67 -6.71 -4.40 -6.57
CA MET A 67 -5.51 -5.20 -6.33
C MET A 67 -5.84 -6.70 -6.35
N LEU A 68 -6.93 -7.09 -5.69
CA LEU A 68 -7.39 -8.47 -5.68
C LEU A 68 -7.74 -8.99 -7.08
N ASP A 69 -8.37 -8.17 -7.91
CA ASP A 69 -8.69 -8.49 -9.31
C ASP A 69 -7.44 -8.66 -10.19
N ARG A 70 -6.30 -8.14 -9.74
CA ARG A 70 -4.98 -8.30 -10.37
C ARG A 70 -4.16 -9.43 -9.72
N GLY A 71 -4.79 -10.25 -8.87
CA GLY A 71 -4.14 -11.38 -8.21
C GLY A 71 -3.30 -11.01 -6.99
N ILE A 72 -3.35 -9.76 -6.51
CA ILE A 72 -2.59 -9.31 -5.35
C ILE A 72 -3.49 -9.28 -4.13
N TYR A 73 -3.28 -10.25 -3.25
CA TYR A 73 -4.03 -10.34 -1.99
C TYR A 73 -3.36 -9.49 -0.91
N LEU A 74 -3.94 -8.33 -0.62
CA LEU A 74 -3.59 -7.49 0.51
C LEU A 74 -4.50 -7.79 1.71
N ALA A 75 -4.08 -7.37 2.90
CA ALA A 75 -4.90 -7.47 4.11
C ALA A 75 -6.30 -6.86 3.87
N CYS A 76 -7.35 -7.58 4.29
CA CYS A 76 -8.75 -7.23 4.02
C CYS A 76 -9.32 -6.14 4.96
N SER A 77 -8.45 -5.37 5.61
CA SER A 77 -8.79 -4.29 6.52
C SER A 77 -7.74 -3.19 6.42
N ALA A 78 -8.16 -1.93 6.42
CA ALA A 78 -7.25 -0.78 6.45
C ALA A 78 -6.48 -0.67 7.77
N TYR A 79 -6.94 -1.35 8.82
CA TYR A 79 -6.34 -1.35 10.16
C TYR A 79 -5.37 -2.51 10.38
N GLU A 80 -5.11 -3.30 9.35
CA GLU A 80 -4.19 -4.44 9.40
C GLU A 80 -2.81 -4.09 8.85
N THR A 81 -1.86 -4.96 9.16
CA THR A 81 -0.49 -4.86 8.65
C THR A 81 -0.23 -5.91 7.57
N GLY A 82 0.51 -5.51 6.54
CA GLY A 82 1.10 -6.42 5.58
C GLY A 82 2.47 -6.91 6.05
N PHE A 83 2.87 -8.10 5.60
CA PHE A 83 4.14 -8.72 5.96
C PHE A 83 4.91 -9.15 4.72
N ILE A 84 6.21 -8.86 4.70
CA ILE A 84 7.13 -9.42 3.70
C ILE A 84 7.69 -10.76 4.18
N SER A 85 7.62 -11.78 3.33
CA SER A 85 8.24 -13.10 3.55
C SER A 85 9.50 -13.29 2.69
N THR A 86 10.23 -14.37 2.94
CA THR A 86 11.44 -14.74 2.16
C THR A 86 11.15 -15.10 0.71
N GLU A 87 9.91 -15.47 0.39
CA GLU A 87 9.51 -15.88 -0.96
C GLU A 87 9.15 -14.67 -1.85
N ILE A 88 8.98 -13.48 -1.27
CA ILE A 88 8.68 -12.27 -2.03
C ILE A 88 9.96 -11.75 -2.67
N SER A 89 10.01 -11.84 -4.00
CA SER A 89 11.10 -11.34 -4.84
C SER A 89 10.96 -9.86 -5.18
N ASP A 90 12.04 -9.26 -5.66
CA ASP A 90 12.03 -7.89 -6.17
C ASP A 90 11.06 -7.73 -7.35
N GLU A 91 10.99 -8.73 -8.23
CA GLU A 91 10.10 -8.73 -9.39
C GLU A 91 8.63 -8.71 -8.95
N MET A 92 8.26 -9.51 -7.94
CA MET A 92 6.91 -9.50 -7.39
C MET A 92 6.55 -8.15 -6.77
N ILE A 93 7.51 -7.47 -6.13
CA ILE A 93 7.31 -6.11 -5.60
C ILE A 93 7.06 -5.14 -6.75
N ASP A 94 7.87 -5.19 -7.81
CA ASP A 94 7.73 -4.29 -8.97
C ASP A 94 6.41 -4.52 -9.72
N GLU A 95 5.98 -5.78 -9.85
CA GLU A 95 4.66 -6.13 -10.39
C GLU A 95 3.53 -5.60 -9.51
N THR A 96 3.69 -5.69 -8.19
CA THR A 96 2.71 -5.17 -7.22
C THR A 96 2.59 -3.66 -7.31
N ILE A 97 3.71 -2.94 -7.46
CA ILE A 97 3.72 -1.47 -7.64
C ILE A 97 3.05 -1.08 -8.96
N LYS A 98 3.33 -1.79 -10.06
CA LYS A 98 2.68 -1.54 -11.36
C LYS A 98 1.17 -1.74 -11.30
N ALA A 99 0.72 -2.79 -10.61
CA ALA A 99 -0.69 -3.03 -10.37
C ALA A 99 -1.33 -1.91 -9.54
N ALA A 100 -0.68 -1.48 -8.46
CA ALA A 100 -1.15 -0.38 -7.62
C ALA A 100 -1.29 0.93 -8.41
N SER A 101 -0.29 1.28 -9.22
CA SER A 101 -0.35 2.43 -10.12
C SER A 101 -1.54 2.37 -11.09
N SER A 102 -1.77 1.20 -11.69
CA SER A 102 -2.92 1.01 -12.59
C SER A 102 -4.26 1.18 -11.87
N VAL A 103 -4.41 0.58 -10.68
CA VAL A 103 -5.62 0.70 -9.86
C VAL A 103 -5.86 2.13 -9.40
N MET A 104 -4.81 2.82 -8.93
CA MET A 104 -4.92 4.21 -8.48
C MET A 104 -5.31 5.13 -9.63
N LYS A 105 -4.78 4.91 -10.83
CA LYS A 105 -5.22 5.63 -12.04
C LYS A 105 -6.69 5.40 -12.36
N GLU A 106 -7.16 4.16 -12.32
CA GLU A 106 -8.58 3.83 -12.51
C GLU A 106 -9.47 4.51 -11.46
N ILE A 107 -9.03 4.57 -10.20
CA ILE A 107 -9.76 5.27 -9.14
C ILE A 107 -9.80 6.78 -9.40
N ALA A 108 -8.70 7.37 -9.88
CA ALA A 108 -8.60 8.79 -10.19
C ALA A 108 -9.47 9.18 -11.39
N ASP A 109 -9.51 8.36 -12.45
CA ASP A 109 -10.34 8.58 -13.65
C ASP A 109 -11.86 8.52 -13.36
N LEU A 110 -12.25 7.96 -12.21
CA LEU A 110 -13.64 7.90 -11.73
C LEU A 110 -14.06 9.08 -10.84
N ARG A 111 -13.16 10.03 -10.56
CA ARG A 111 -13.42 11.24 -9.77
C ARG A 111 -13.98 12.36 -10.65
#